data_AF-A0A7C9DAA9-F1
#
_entry.id   AF-A0A7C9DAA9-F1
#
_cell.length_a   1.000
_cell.length_b   1.000
_cell.length_c   1.000
_cell.angle_alpha   90.00
_cell.angle_beta   90.00
_cell.angle_gamma   90.00
#
_symmetry.space_group_name_H-M   'P 1'
#
loop_
_entity.id
_entity.type
_entity.pdbx_description
1 polymer ?
#
loop_
_entity_poly.entity_id
_entity_poly.type
_entity_poly.pdbx_seq_one_letter_code
_entity_poly.pdbx_strand_id
1 'polypeptide(L)'
;MEVTLENFQDFYMPIFVFLFLAIFSYYKSRPKPIYLLDYACFKPPPIYRAPIPSCLEVAYMFFKDNPRLVRFHRRVLERTGLGPETCVPPAILYFPPDPTLEDARDEARLVIFSAIDEVFSKTGLGPE
;
A
#
# COMPACT_ATOMS: atom_id res chain seq x y z
N MET A 1 -24.18 -2.87 68.17
CA MET A 1 -23.04 -3.06 67.25
C MET A 1 -23.51 -3.49 65.84
N GLU A 2 -24.81 -3.38 65.53
CA GLU A 2 -25.36 -3.68 64.19
C GLU A 2 -25.53 -2.41 63.33
N VAL A 3 -25.86 -1.27 63.95
CA VAL A 3 -26.09 0.03 63.27
C VAL A 3 -24.85 0.58 62.55
N THR A 4 -23.64 0.15 62.93
CA THR A 4 -22.38 0.57 62.29
C THR A 4 -22.04 -0.24 61.03
N LEU A 5 -22.59 -1.44 60.88
CA LEU A 5 -22.30 -2.31 59.73
C LEU A 5 -23.19 -1.98 58.51
N GLU A 6 -24.46 -1.60 58.73
CA GLU A 6 -25.36 -1.15 57.65
C GLU A 6 -24.83 0.14 56.98
N ASN A 7 -24.41 1.12 57.79
CA ASN A 7 -23.80 2.36 57.29
C ASN A 7 -22.48 2.14 56.52
N PHE A 8 -21.75 1.06 56.85
CA PHE A 8 -20.55 0.67 56.11
C PHE A 8 -20.93 0.03 54.77
N GLN A 9 -21.91 -0.87 54.74
CA GLN A 9 -22.38 -1.50 53.50
C GLN A 9 -22.89 -0.46 52.48
N ASP A 10 -23.65 0.53 52.94
CA ASP A 10 -24.26 1.58 52.10
C ASP A 10 -23.23 2.52 51.45
N PHE A 11 -22.05 2.68 52.06
CA PHE A 11 -20.98 3.54 51.52
C PHE A 11 -20.12 2.82 50.47
N TYR A 12 -19.91 1.51 50.60
CA TYR A 12 -19.02 0.74 49.72
C TYR A 12 -19.70 0.32 48.41
N MET A 13 -21.01 0.04 48.43
CA MET A 13 -21.77 -0.31 47.23
C MET A 13 -21.73 0.75 46.12
N PRO A 14 -21.95 2.07 46.38
CA PRO A 14 -21.87 3.09 45.33
C PRO A 14 -20.44 3.28 44.80
N ILE A 15 -19.42 3.12 45.64
CA ILE A 15 -18.01 3.16 45.22
C ILE A 15 -17.73 2.00 44.25
N PHE A 16 -18.21 0.79 44.57
CA PHE A 16 -18.03 -0.37 43.72
C PHE A 16 -18.76 -0.22 42.37
N VAL A 17 -19.98 0.31 42.39
CA VAL A 17 -20.75 0.62 41.17
C VAL A 17 -20.04 1.69 40.34
N PHE A 18 -19.54 2.75 40.97
CA PHE A 18 -18.80 3.81 40.26
C PHE A 18 -17.51 3.29 39.63
N LEU A 19 -16.73 2.47 40.35
CA LEU A 19 -15.54 1.82 39.82
C LEU A 19 -15.89 0.88 38.66
N PHE A 20 -16.96 0.10 38.77
CA PHE A 20 -17.42 -0.78 37.70
C PHE A 20 -17.81 0.01 36.45
N LEU A 21 -18.58 1.08 36.59
CA LEU A 21 -18.96 1.97 35.49
C LEU A 21 -17.74 2.67 34.86
N ALA A 22 -16.78 3.11 35.68
CA ALA A 22 -15.54 3.71 35.21
C ALA A 22 -14.70 2.71 34.40
N ILE A 23 -14.52 1.49 34.90
CA ILE A 23 -13.79 0.41 34.20
C ILE A 23 -14.50 0.03 32.90
N PHE A 24 -15.82 -0.15 32.93
CA PHE A 24 -16.61 -0.49 31.75
C PHE A 24 -16.54 0.60 30.67
N SER A 25 -16.68 1.87 31.07
CA SER A 25 -16.56 3.00 30.14
C SER A 25 -15.14 3.10 29.55
N TYR A 26 -14.10 2.84 30.36
CA TYR A 26 -12.72 2.78 29.89
C TYR A 26 -12.52 1.71 28.81
N TYR A 27 -13.00 0.47 29.02
CA TYR A 27 -12.89 -0.59 28.02
C TYR A 27 -13.67 -0.29 26.73
N LYS A 28 -14.83 0.36 26.82
CA LYS A 28 -15.58 0.79 25.63
C LYS A 28 -14.95 1.97 24.89
N SER A 29 -14.30 2.87 25.62
CA SER A 29 -13.69 4.08 25.06
C SER A 29 -12.27 3.85 24.56
N ARG A 30 -11.65 2.72 24.93
CA ARG A 30 -10.34 2.31 24.41
C ARG A 30 -10.44 2.12 22.90
N PRO A 31 -9.59 2.80 22.11
CA PRO A 31 -9.51 2.51 20.68
C PRO A 31 -9.09 1.06 20.50
N LYS A 32 -9.82 0.33 19.66
CA LYS A 32 -9.46 -1.05 19.31
C LYS A 32 -8.16 -1.00 18.49
N PRO A 33 -7.15 -1.81 18.84
CA PRO A 33 -5.92 -1.84 18.06
C PRO A 33 -6.20 -2.37 16.65
N ILE A 34 -5.62 -1.72 15.64
CA ILE A 34 -5.67 -2.14 14.23
C ILE A 34 -4.33 -2.77 13.91
N TYR A 35 -4.36 -4.00 13.39
CA TYR A 35 -3.16 -4.75 13.02
C TYR A 35 -3.12 -4.95 11.52
N LEU A 36 -1.91 -4.88 10.94
CA LEU A 36 -1.66 -5.35 9.58
C LEU A 36 -1.53 -6.87 9.64
N LEU A 37 -2.49 -7.57 9.04
CA LEU A 37 -2.48 -9.04 9.02
C LEU A 37 -1.48 -9.56 7.98
N ASP A 38 -1.54 -9.03 6.75
CA ASP A 38 -0.68 -9.41 5.64
C ASP A 38 -0.62 -8.28 4.59
N TYR A 39 0.30 -8.41 3.64
CA TYR A 39 0.42 -7.55 2.47
C TYR A 39 0.87 -8.34 1.23
N ALA A 40 0.58 -7.78 0.06
CA ALA A 40 1.13 -8.25 -1.19
C ALA A 40 1.49 -7.07 -2.08
N CYS A 41 2.46 -7.31 -2.97
CA CYS A 41 2.87 -6.35 -3.96
C CYS A 41 2.84 -7.05 -5.32
N PHE A 42 2.25 -6.40 -6.31
CA PHE A 42 2.30 -6.90 -7.67
C PHE A 42 3.75 -7.02 -8.14
N LYS A 43 4.14 -8.24 -8.52
CA LYS A 43 5.42 -8.50 -9.17
C LYS A 43 5.19 -8.65 -10.68
N PRO A 44 5.62 -7.68 -11.50
CA PRO A 44 5.44 -7.76 -12.94
C PRO A 44 6.22 -8.94 -13.56
N PRO A 45 5.70 -9.56 -14.63
CA PRO A 45 6.42 -10.56 -15.39
C PRO A 45 7.67 -9.98 -16.07
N PRO A 46 8.69 -10.80 -16.36
CA PRO A 46 9.95 -10.34 -16.96
C PRO A 46 9.82 -9.61 -18.30
N ILE A 47 8.71 -9.82 -19.03
CA ILE A 47 8.42 -9.11 -20.28
C ILE A 47 8.25 -7.60 -20.08
N TYR A 48 7.90 -7.14 -18.87
CA TYR A 48 7.75 -5.71 -18.58
C TYR A 48 9.06 -5.02 -18.16
N ARG A 49 10.15 -5.77 -18.12
CA ARG A 49 11.47 -5.28 -17.73
C ARG A 49 12.01 -4.31 -18.77
N ALA A 50 12.45 -3.15 -18.32
CA ALA A 50 13.09 -2.13 -19.15
C ALA A 50 14.45 -1.72 -18.55
N PRO A 51 15.54 -2.44 -18.91
CA PRO A 51 16.88 -2.07 -18.48
C PRO A 51 17.27 -0.69 -18.99
N ILE A 52 18.16 0.00 -18.27
CA ILE A 52 18.67 1.33 -18.65
C ILE A 52 19.13 1.40 -20.11
N PRO A 53 19.91 0.43 -20.66
CA PRO A 53 20.30 0.45 -22.07
C PRO A 53 19.11 0.52 -23.04
N SER A 54 18.06 -0.27 -22.82
CA SER A 54 16.86 -0.26 -23.67
C SER A 54 16.14 1.09 -23.60
N CYS A 55 16.01 1.66 -22.41
CA CYS A 55 15.45 3.01 -22.23
C CYS A 55 16.28 4.09 -22.94
N LEU A 56 17.61 3.95 -22.94
CA LEU A 56 18.51 4.87 -23.65
C LEU A 56 18.35 4.77 -25.16
N GLU A 57 18.26 3.56 -25.73
CA GLU A 57 18.02 3.35 -27.16
C GLU A 57 16.74 4.05 -27.61
N VAL A 58 15.65 3.89 -26.86
CA VAL A 58 14.39 4.60 -27.09
C VAL A 58 14.60 6.12 -27.04
N ALA A 59 15.30 6.64 -26.03
CA ALA A 59 15.59 8.07 -25.92
C ALA A 59 16.44 8.60 -27.11
N TYR A 60 17.41 7.82 -27.61
CA TYR A 60 18.19 8.18 -28.81
C TYR A 60 17.30 8.24 -30.06
N MET A 61 16.33 7.34 -30.21
CA MET A 61 15.40 7.34 -31.34
C MET A 61 14.44 8.53 -31.29
N PHE A 62 13.83 8.79 -30.12
CA PHE A 62 12.85 9.87 -29.95
C PHE A 62 13.45 11.26 -29.99
N PHE A 63 14.65 11.44 -29.44
CA PHE A 63 15.31 12.73 -29.32
C PHE A 63 16.54 12.85 -30.22
N LYS A 64 16.56 12.12 -31.35
CA LYS A 64 17.70 12.08 -32.29
C LYS A 64 18.19 13.47 -32.70
N ASP A 65 17.25 14.39 -32.92
CA ASP A 65 17.54 15.77 -33.37
C ASP A 65 17.86 16.71 -32.20
N ASN A 66 17.79 16.22 -30.95
CA ASN A 66 18.01 17.00 -29.74
C ASN A 66 19.01 16.31 -28.78
N PRO A 67 20.33 16.44 -29.04
CA PRO A 67 21.36 15.79 -28.22
C PRO A 67 21.40 16.31 -26.77
N ARG A 68 20.81 17.47 -26.48
CA ARG A 68 20.69 17.97 -25.10
C ARG A 68 19.69 17.14 -24.30
N LEU A 69 18.56 16.79 -24.90
CA LEU A 69 17.54 15.94 -24.27
C LEU A 69 18.04 14.51 -24.05
N VAL A 70 18.70 13.92 -25.05
CA VAL A 70 19.34 12.60 -24.91
C VAL A 70 20.31 12.57 -23.71
N ARG A 71 21.21 13.55 -23.61
CA ARG A 71 22.15 13.65 -22.47
C ARG A 71 21.45 13.86 -21.14
N PHE A 72 20.32 14.58 -21.13
CA PHE A 72 19.51 14.76 -19.94
C PHE A 72 18.88 13.43 -19.49
N HIS A 73 18.17 12.73 -20.36
CA HIS A 73 17.56 11.42 -20.07
C HIS A 73 18.59 10.40 -19.61
N ARG A 74 19.77 10.37 -20.25
CA ARG A 74 20.87 9.51 -19.81
C ARG A 74 21.30 9.77 -18.37
N ARG A 75 21.56 11.04 -18.03
CA ARG A 75 21.95 11.39 -16.65
C ARG A 75 20.85 11.07 -15.63
N VAL A 76 19.58 11.19 -16.02
CA VAL A 76 18.45 10.80 -15.15
C VAL A 76 18.49 9.30 -14.92
N LEU A 77 18.46 8.48 -15.98
CA LEU A 77 18.44 7.02 -15.89
C LEU A 77 19.65 6.45 -15.13
N GLU A 78 20.84 7.01 -15.31
CA GLU A 78 22.06 6.58 -14.62
C GLU A 78 22.07 6.96 -13.12
N ARG A 79 21.25 7.93 -12.69
CA ARG A 79 21.26 8.46 -11.31
C ARG A 79 20.02 8.13 -10.48
N THR A 80 18.99 7.56 -11.08
CA THR A 80 17.74 7.19 -10.38
C THR A 80 17.90 5.98 -9.45
N GLY A 81 19.02 5.26 -9.49
CA GLY A 81 19.22 4.04 -8.69
C GLY A 81 18.35 2.87 -9.15
N LEU A 82 17.85 2.90 -10.39
CA LEU A 82 17.04 1.84 -10.96
C LEU A 82 17.93 0.63 -11.30
N GLY A 83 17.51 -0.53 -10.80
CA GLY A 83 18.17 -1.79 -11.06
C GLY A 83 17.83 -2.33 -12.45
N PRO A 84 18.53 -3.40 -12.90
CA PRO A 84 18.26 -3.97 -14.20
C PRO A 84 16.90 -4.69 -14.24
N GLU A 85 16.28 -5.01 -13.10
CA GLU A 85 14.96 -5.65 -12.98
C GLU A 85 13.78 -4.64 -12.95
N THR A 86 14.06 -3.34 -13.11
CA THR A 86 13.00 -2.33 -13.16
C THR A 86 12.06 -2.60 -14.33
N CYS A 87 10.76 -2.57 -14.04
CA CYS A 87 9.70 -2.77 -15.01
C CYS A 87 8.93 -1.47 -15.24
N VAL A 88 8.29 -1.38 -16.40
CA VAL A 88 7.52 -0.21 -16.84
C VAL A 88 6.12 -0.63 -17.32
N PRO A 89 5.17 0.32 -17.44
CA PRO A 89 3.84 0.05 -17.97
C PRO A 89 3.89 -0.67 -19.33
N PRO A 90 3.00 -1.64 -19.59
CA PRO A 90 2.95 -2.36 -20.88
C PRO A 90 2.80 -1.42 -22.08
N ALA A 91 2.03 -0.35 -21.92
CA ALA A 91 1.73 0.62 -22.99
C ALA A 91 2.96 1.34 -23.54
N ILE A 92 4.02 1.49 -22.74
CA ILE A 92 5.23 2.19 -23.18
C ILE A 92 6.31 1.25 -23.72
N LEU A 93 6.06 -0.07 -23.73
CA LEU A 93 6.97 -1.07 -24.30
C LEU A 93 6.77 -1.28 -25.80
N TYR A 94 5.63 -0.87 -26.36
CA TYR A 94 5.38 -0.90 -27.80
C TYR A 94 6.08 0.27 -28.49
N PHE A 95 6.47 0.10 -29.76
CA PHE A 95 7.12 1.14 -30.55
C PHE A 95 6.34 1.45 -31.85
N PRO A 96 5.99 2.73 -32.11
CA PRO A 96 6.10 3.86 -31.19
C PRO A 96 5.12 3.70 -30.01
N PRO A 97 5.48 4.08 -28.77
CA PRO A 97 4.53 4.16 -27.66
C PRO A 97 3.40 5.14 -27.99
N ASP A 98 2.16 4.70 -27.78
CA ASP A 98 0.95 5.52 -27.88
C ASP A 98 0.05 5.26 -26.67
N PRO A 99 0.46 5.69 -25.46
CA PRO A 99 -0.27 5.37 -24.24
C PRO A 99 -1.58 6.16 -24.16
N THR A 100 -2.67 5.44 -23.92
CA THR A 100 -4.00 6.00 -23.73
C THR A 100 -4.43 6.00 -22.26
N LEU A 101 -5.52 6.70 -21.95
CA LEU A 101 -6.14 6.61 -20.63
C LEU A 101 -6.70 5.20 -20.36
N GLU A 102 -7.10 4.48 -21.40
CA GLU A 102 -7.57 3.10 -21.30
C GLU A 102 -6.43 2.18 -20.85
N ASP A 103 -5.25 2.30 -21.47
CA ASP A 103 -4.07 1.54 -21.07
C ASP A 103 -3.67 1.77 -19.60
N ALA A 104 -3.71 3.03 -19.16
CA ALA A 104 -3.40 3.37 -17.77
C ALA A 104 -4.42 2.75 -16.79
N ARG A 105 -5.70 2.64 -17.18
CA ARG A 105 -6.72 1.96 -16.39
C ARG A 105 -6.47 0.46 -16.34
N ASP A 106 -6.06 -0.14 -17.45
CA ASP A 106 -5.79 -1.57 -17.52
C ASP A 106 -4.54 -1.97 -16.75
N GLU A 107 -3.48 -1.15 -16.77
CA GLU A 107 -2.34 -1.31 -15.87
C GLU A 107 -2.77 -1.20 -14.41
N ALA A 108 -3.54 -0.16 -14.05
CA ALA A 108 -4.00 0.01 -12.67
C ALA A 108 -4.83 -1.18 -12.20
N ARG A 109 -5.73 -1.71 -13.04
CA ARG A 109 -6.50 -2.93 -12.74
C ARG A 109 -5.58 -4.11 -12.53
N LEU A 110 -4.66 -4.37 -13.46
CA LEU A 110 -3.70 -5.46 -13.36
C LEU A 110 -2.92 -5.41 -12.05
N VAL A 111 -2.34 -4.26 -11.71
CA VAL A 111 -1.50 -4.07 -10.52
C VAL A 111 -2.33 -4.21 -9.24
N ILE A 112 -3.45 -3.50 -9.15
CA ILE A 112 -4.28 -3.43 -7.93
C ILE A 112 -4.95 -4.78 -7.67
N PHE A 113 -5.65 -5.34 -8.65
CA PHE A 113 -6.40 -6.59 -8.44
C PHE A 113 -5.47 -7.78 -8.22
N SER A 114 -4.33 -7.87 -8.91
CA SER A 114 -3.35 -8.94 -8.63
C SER A 114 -2.84 -8.90 -7.18
N ALA A 115 -2.58 -7.71 -6.63
CA ALA A 115 -2.14 -7.57 -5.25
C ALA A 115 -3.26 -7.93 -4.25
N ILE A 116 -4.50 -7.51 -4.53
CA ILE A 116 -5.68 -7.84 -3.72
C ILE A 116 -5.91 -9.36 -3.70
N ASP A 117 -5.93 -9.99 -4.87
CA ASP A 117 -6.12 -11.44 -5.02
C ASP A 117 -5.04 -12.22 -4.27
N GLU A 118 -3.79 -11.76 -4.30
CA GLU A 118 -2.70 -12.37 -3.56
C GLU A 118 -2.86 -12.24 -2.04
N VAL A 119 -3.28 -11.07 -1.53
CA VAL A 119 -3.54 -10.89 -0.08
C VAL A 119 -4.70 -11.78 0.37
N PHE A 120 -5.79 -11.85 -0.39
CA PHE A 120 -6.92 -12.72 -0.05
C PHE A 120 -6.50 -14.19 -0.09
N SER A 121 -5.69 -14.60 -1.07
CA SER A 121 -5.15 -15.95 -1.12
C SER A 121 -4.25 -16.29 0.06
N LYS A 122 -3.42 -15.36 0.54
CA LYS A 122 -2.54 -15.59 1.71
C LYS A 122 -3.31 -15.66 3.02
N THR A 123 -4.29 -14.79 3.19
CA THR A 123 -5.06 -14.65 4.43
C THR A 123 -6.21 -15.64 4.54
N GLY A 124 -6.69 -16.18 3.41
CA GLY A 124 -7.89 -17.03 3.37
C GLY A 124 -9.19 -16.25 3.65
N LEU A 125 -9.14 -14.91 3.63
CA LEU A 125 -10.26 -14.03 3.87
C LEU A 125 -10.83 -13.54 2.54
N GLY A 126 -12.16 -13.57 2.41
CA GLY A 126 -12.87 -13.04 1.25
C GLY A 126 -13.39 -11.61 1.50
N PRO A 127 -13.66 -10.85 0.43
CA PRO A 127 -14.38 -9.58 0.53
C PRO A 127 -15.88 -9.88 0.77
N GLU A 128 -16.29 -9.98 2.03
CA GLU A 128 -17.70 -9.99 2.45
C GLU A 128 -18.22 -8.58 2.73
#